data_AF-A0A382UCI6-F1
#
_entry.id   AF-A0A382UCI6-F1
#
_cell.length_a   1.000
_cell.length_b   1.000
_cell.length_c   1.000
_cell.angle_alpha   90.00
_cell.angle_beta   90.00
_cell.angle_gamma   90.00
#
_symmetry.space_group_name_H-M   'P 1'
#
loop_
_entity.id
_entity.type
_entity.pdbx_description
1 polymer ?
#
loop_
_entity_poly.entity_id
_entity_poly.type
_entity_poly.pdbx_seq_one_letter_code
_entity_poly.pdbx_strand_id
1 'polypeptide(L)'
;MITLRITFFALSLSMASAFGQSQLPPLEKSVEDPSTGFNVQPGFEVELIYKVDKKKYGSWIAVAFDDKGRLTVSDQGGAGTFSIEIPKPGETFDESKIKKLNVKSSQWGMLYAFDHLYMMGNRSLTRAKVLANGDLGPTEFLAEMAGGGEHGPHSLVVSPDGKSLYVIAGNMTRPPKYQKTRIRDNWKDDYLLQNYAYGHNGGGKAPGGWVLKVSPDGKEREILNMGYRNPVDF
;
A
#
# COMPACT_ATOMS: atom_id res chain seq x y z
N MET A 1 -54.06 2.12 43.17
CA MET A 1 -53.83 2.02 41.71
C MET A 1 -52.59 2.82 41.36
N ILE A 2 -51.66 2.18 40.65
CA ILE A 2 -50.49 2.71 39.92
C ILE A 2 -49.43 3.44 40.78
N THR A 3 -48.48 2.65 41.26
CA THR A 3 -47.15 3.10 41.73
C THR A 3 -46.31 3.55 40.54
N LEU A 4 -45.99 4.85 40.47
CA LEU A 4 -45.07 5.41 39.49
C LEU A 4 -43.64 5.05 39.90
N ARG A 5 -43.04 4.04 39.26
CA ARG A 5 -41.61 3.75 39.41
C ARG A 5 -40.81 4.76 38.57
N ILE A 6 -40.26 5.78 39.24
CA ILE A 6 -39.26 6.66 38.65
C ILE A 6 -37.92 5.91 38.71
N THR A 7 -37.53 5.32 37.58
CA THR A 7 -36.21 4.73 37.41
C THR A 7 -35.21 5.86 37.16
N PHE A 8 -34.38 6.17 38.15
CA PHE A 8 -33.20 7.01 37.95
C PHE A 8 -32.20 6.24 37.07
N PHE A 9 -32.10 6.58 35.80
CA PHE A 9 -30.91 6.25 35.01
C PHE A 9 -29.78 7.14 35.52
N ALA A 10 -28.98 6.62 36.46
CA ALA A 10 -27.68 7.20 36.77
C ALA A 10 -26.82 7.03 35.51
N LEU A 11 -26.70 8.11 34.75
CA LEU A 11 -25.75 8.23 33.65
C LEU A 11 -24.35 8.20 34.27
N SER A 12 -23.80 7.01 34.49
CA SER A 12 -22.37 6.84 34.76
C SER A 12 -21.63 7.11 33.46
N LEU A 13 -21.51 8.39 33.11
CA LEU A 13 -20.60 8.83 32.08
C LEU A 13 -19.20 8.47 32.60
N SER A 14 -18.64 7.40 32.05
CA SER A 14 -17.28 6.95 32.33
C SER A 14 -16.33 8.13 32.13
N MET A 15 -15.79 8.65 33.23
CA MET A 15 -14.63 9.56 33.24
C MET A 15 -13.36 8.82 32.79
N ALA A 16 -13.40 8.19 31.61
CA ALA A 16 -12.23 7.57 30.99
C ALA A 16 -11.46 8.54 30.09
N SER A 17 -11.92 9.79 29.93
CA SER A 17 -11.32 10.78 29.04
C SER A 17 -10.32 11.74 29.71
N ALA A 18 -10.06 11.62 31.02
CA ALA A 18 -9.21 12.57 31.75
C ALA A 18 -7.73 12.13 31.95
N PHE A 19 -7.37 10.87 31.70
CA PHE A 19 -6.00 10.36 31.92
C PHE A 19 -5.37 9.71 30.69
N GLY A 20 -6.00 9.84 29.52
CA GLY A 20 -5.48 9.35 28.24
C GLY A 20 -4.55 10.33 27.53
N GLN A 21 -3.84 11.21 28.25
CA GLN A 21 -2.68 11.86 27.65
C GLN A 21 -1.52 10.87 27.76
N SER A 22 -1.41 9.99 26.77
CA SER A 22 -0.11 9.37 26.49
C SER A 22 0.86 10.52 26.21
N GLN A 23 1.59 10.98 27.22
CA GLN A 23 2.76 11.80 27.00
C GLN A 23 3.70 10.92 26.19
N LEU A 24 3.81 11.22 24.90
CA LEU A 24 4.86 10.64 24.09
C LEU A 24 6.17 10.98 24.80
N PRO A 25 7.09 10.01 24.97
CA PRO A 25 8.40 10.32 25.52
C PRO A 25 9.00 11.47 24.70
N PRO A 26 9.73 12.41 25.34
CA PRO A 26 10.38 13.48 24.62
C PRO A 26 11.27 12.87 23.52
N LEU A 27 11.15 13.40 22.30
CA LEU A 27 11.97 12.97 21.17
C LEU A 27 13.44 13.21 21.54
N GLU A 28 14.21 12.13 21.59
CA GLU A 28 15.64 12.23 21.75
C GLU A 28 16.25 12.86 20.50
N LYS A 29 17.40 13.51 20.67
CA LYS A 29 18.11 14.12 19.53
C LYS A 29 18.67 12.99 18.67
N SER A 30 18.41 13.04 17.37
CA SER A 30 19.00 12.08 16.43
C SER A 30 20.53 12.18 16.42
N VAL A 31 21.18 11.05 16.19
CA VAL A 31 22.63 10.92 16.03
C VAL A 31 22.91 10.63 14.55
N GLU A 32 23.93 11.26 13.98
CA GLU A 32 24.36 10.95 12.62
C GLU A 32 25.06 9.58 12.62
N ASP A 33 24.56 8.66 11.80
CA ASP A 33 25.20 7.39 11.49
C ASP A 33 26.43 7.68 10.60
N PRO A 34 27.66 7.44 11.07
CA PRO A 34 28.86 7.84 10.34
C PRO A 34 29.11 6.98 9.08
N SER A 35 28.48 5.81 8.99
CA SER A 35 28.65 4.91 7.83
C SER A 35 27.80 5.36 6.64
N THR A 36 26.68 6.04 6.90
CA THR A 36 25.71 6.45 5.89
C THR A 36 25.46 7.96 5.79
N GLY A 37 25.82 8.72 6.82
CA GLY A 37 25.54 10.16 6.96
C GLY A 37 24.07 10.46 7.29
N PHE A 38 23.26 9.46 7.64
CA PHE A 38 21.86 9.66 8.01
C PHE A 38 21.70 10.00 9.48
N ASN A 39 20.78 10.90 9.81
CA ASN A 39 20.38 11.14 11.20
C ASN A 39 19.38 10.06 11.63
N VAL A 40 19.74 9.27 12.65
CA VAL A 40 18.93 8.17 13.19
C VAL A 40 18.54 8.42 14.64
N GLN A 41 17.39 7.91 15.05
CA GLN A 41 16.96 7.99 16.45
C GLN A 41 17.78 7.03 17.32
N PRO A 42 17.98 7.32 18.62
CA PRO A 42 18.66 6.38 19.51
C PRO A 42 18.02 4.98 19.50
N GLY A 43 18.85 3.95 19.42
CA GLY A 43 18.43 2.56 19.27
C GLY A 43 18.25 2.07 17.82
N PHE A 44 18.48 2.94 16.83
CA PHE A 44 18.48 2.57 15.40
C PHE A 44 19.88 2.64 14.80
N GLU A 45 20.13 1.79 13.82
CA GLU A 45 21.35 1.74 13.00
C GLU A 45 20.93 1.69 11.53
N VAL A 46 21.72 2.30 10.64
CA VAL A 46 21.45 2.27 9.19
C VAL A 46 22.68 1.81 8.45
N GLU A 47 22.53 0.77 7.63
CA GLU A 47 23.58 0.20 6.81
C GLU A 47 23.25 0.34 5.32
N LEU A 48 24.20 0.82 4.51
CA LEU A 48 24.05 0.81 3.05
C LEU A 48 24.37 -0.59 2.51
N ILE A 49 23.33 -1.39 2.28
CA ILE A 49 23.47 -2.74 1.75
C ILE A 49 23.90 -2.75 0.28
N TYR A 50 23.22 -1.96 -0.57
CA TYR A 50 23.48 -1.94 -2.00
C TYR A 50 23.04 -0.63 -2.64
N LYS A 51 23.90 -0.07 -3.49
CA LYS A 51 23.55 1.06 -4.36
C LYS A 51 23.19 0.52 -5.75
N VAL A 52 21.91 0.60 -6.09
CA VAL A 52 21.38 0.08 -7.34
C VAL A 52 22.09 0.67 -8.56
N ASP A 53 22.63 -0.20 -9.42
CA ASP A 53 23.09 0.20 -10.75
C ASP A 53 21.89 0.52 -11.63
N LYS A 54 21.56 1.82 -11.72
CA LYS A 54 20.43 2.34 -12.51
C LYS A 54 20.49 1.93 -13.98
N LYS A 55 21.68 1.69 -14.56
CA LYS A 55 21.81 1.27 -15.96
C LYS A 55 21.40 -0.19 -16.16
N LYS A 56 21.65 -1.05 -15.16
CA LYS A 56 21.31 -2.48 -15.20
C LYS A 56 19.88 -2.74 -14.74
N TYR A 57 19.48 -2.14 -13.62
CA TYR A 57 18.28 -2.53 -12.88
C TYR A 57 17.20 -1.45 -12.79
N GLY A 58 17.43 -0.27 -13.39
CA GLY A 58 16.47 0.82 -13.39
C GLY A 58 16.33 1.50 -12.04
N SER A 59 15.15 2.06 -11.76
CA SER A 59 14.85 2.77 -10.51
C SER A 59 13.85 1.99 -9.69
N TRP A 60 14.29 1.29 -8.64
CA TRP A 60 13.41 0.47 -7.81
C TRP A 60 12.43 1.36 -7.01
N ILE A 61 11.13 1.10 -7.16
CA ILE A 61 10.04 1.93 -6.59
C ILE A 61 9.10 1.18 -5.66
N ALA A 62 9.13 -0.16 -5.69
CA ALA A 62 8.29 -0.99 -4.84
C ALA A 62 9.10 -2.18 -4.34
N VAL A 63 8.79 -2.61 -3.12
CA VAL A 63 9.48 -3.70 -2.43
C VAL A 63 8.47 -4.59 -1.71
N ALA A 64 8.72 -5.90 -1.69
CA ALA A 64 7.96 -6.85 -0.87
C ALA A 64 8.86 -7.97 -0.35
N PHE A 65 8.70 -8.35 0.91
CA PHE A 65 9.35 -9.52 1.49
C PHE A 65 8.57 -10.80 1.16
N ASP A 66 9.27 -11.85 0.76
CA ASP A 66 8.71 -13.21 0.77
C ASP A 66 8.82 -13.85 2.17
N ASP A 67 8.29 -15.06 2.29
CA ASP A 67 8.30 -15.86 3.52
C ASP A 67 9.70 -16.32 3.97
N LYS A 68 10.71 -16.16 3.12
CA LYS A 68 12.11 -16.51 3.37
C LYS A 68 12.97 -15.27 3.67
N GLY A 69 12.38 -14.08 3.71
CA GLY A 69 13.08 -12.82 3.94
C GLY A 69 13.83 -12.27 2.73
N ARG A 70 13.60 -12.82 1.52
CA ARG A 70 14.11 -12.25 0.27
C ARG A 70 13.24 -11.08 -0.14
N LEU A 71 13.84 -10.09 -0.79
CA LEU A 71 13.11 -8.96 -1.35
C LEU A 71 12.76 -9.21 -2.81
N THR A 72 11.54 -8.81 -3.17
CA THR A 72 11.14 -8.56 -4.56
C THR A 72 11.07 -7.06 -4.77
N VAL A 73 11.75 -6.56 -5.81
CA VAL A 73 11.84 -5.14 -6.15
C VAL A 73 11.43 -4.91 -7.59
N SER A 74 10.67 -3.85 -7.86
CA SER A 74 10.28 -3.49 -9.23
C SER A 74 10.88 -2.14 -9.62
N ASP A 75 11.47 -2.09 -10.81
CA ASP A 75 11.83 -0.83 -11.44
C ASP A 75 10.60 -0.05 -11.91
N GLN A 76 10.69 1.28 -11.93
CA GLN A 76 9.65 2.19 -12.42
C GLN A 76 9.46 2.11 -13.94
N GLY A 77 10.55 1.89 -14.68
CA GLY A 77 10.58 1.81 -16.13
C GLY A 77 10.42 0.38 -16.67
N GLY A 78 11.30 0.01 -17.60
CA GLY A 78 11.24 -1.27 -18.34
C GLY A 78 12.34 -2.27 -17.97
N ALA A 79 13.18 -2.00 -16.98
CA ALA A 79 14.35 -2.82 -16.66
C ALA A 79 13.94 -4.19 -16.11
N GLY A 80 12.95 -4.25 -15.23
CA GLY A 80 12.40 -5.50 -14.73
C GLY A 80 11.88 -5.46 -13.30
N THR A 81 11.43 -6.62 -12.84
CA THR A 81 11.19 -6.92 -11.44
C THR A 81 12.19 -8.00 -11.04
N PHE A 82 12.81 -7.86 -9.88
CA PHE A 82 13.96 -8.65 -9.46
C PHE A 82 13.74 -9.22 -8.06
N SER A 83 14.34 -10.36 -7.78
CA SER A 83 14.50 -10.90 -6.44
C SER A 83 15.94 -10.71 -5.97
N ILE A 84 16.11 -10.29 -4.72
CA ILE A 84 17.40 -10.11 -4.05
C ILE A 84 17.38 -10.77 -2.67
N GLU A 85 18.51 -11.35 -2.30
CA GLU A 85 18.75 -11.86 -0.94
C GLU A 85 19.44 -10.75 -0.14
N ILE A 86 18.89 -10.39 1.02
CA ILE A 86 19.55 -9.44 1.91
C ILE A 86 20.67 -10.18 2.65
N PRO A 87 21.92 -9.69 2.60
CA PRO A 87 23.03 -10.28 3.34
C PRO A 87 22.77 -10.17 4.85
N LYS A 88 23.44 -10.99 5.64
CA LYS A 88 23.41 -10.80 7.10
C LYS A 88 24.12 -9.48 7.43
N PRO A 89 23.81 -8.85 8.58
CA PRO A 89 24.52 -7.66 9.02
C PRO A 89 26.04 -7.85 8.98
N GLY A 90 26.74 -6.92 8.31
CA GLY A 90 28.20 -6.98 8.12
C GLY A 90 28.72 -7.89 7.00
N GLU A 91 27.86 -8.62 6.28
CA GLU A 91 28.23 -9.35 5.07
C GLU A 91 28.07 -8.47 3.82
N THR A 92 28.99 -8.61 2.86
CA THR A 92 28.92 -7.87 1.59
C THR A 92 27.78 -8.37 0.71
N PHE A 93 27.01 -7.44 0.13
CA PHE A 93 26.00 -7.76 -0.88
C PHE A 93 26.63 -8.31 -2.17
N ASP A 94 26.14 -9.46 -2.64
CA ASP A 94 26.57 -10.09 -3.89
C ASP A 94 25.60 -9.77 -5.03
N GLU A 95 25.96 -8.78 -5.86
CA GLU A 95 25.16 -8.33 -7.02
C GLU A 95 24.87 -9.46 -8.01
N SER A 96 25.72 -10.50 -8.08
CA SER A 96 25.51 -11.63 -9.00
C SER A 96 24.30 -12.49 -8.65
N LYS A 97 23.80 -12.37 -7.41
CA LYS A 97 22.59 -13.07 -6.94
C LYS A 97 21.28 -12.36 -7.27
N ILE A 98 21.33 -11.17 -7.88
CA ILE A 98 20.11 -10.48 -8.34
C ILE A 98 19.48 -11.29 -9.48
N LYS A 99 18.26 -11.79 -9.25
CA LYS A 99 17.52 -12.61 -10.23
C LYS A 99 16.37 -11.82 -10.83
N LYS A 100 16.33 -11.70 -12.16
CA LYS A 100 15.16 -11.13 -12.85
C LYS A 100 14.00 -12.13 -12.82
N LEU A 101 12.82 -11.66 -12.39
CA LEU A 101 11.61 -12.45 -12.30
C LEU A 101 10.82 -12.40 -13.61
N ASN A 102 9.99 -13.42 -13.85
CA ASN A 102 9.11 -13.56 -15.01
C ASN A 102 7.79 -12.77 -14.86
N VAL A 103 7.86 -11.58 -14.27
CA VAL A 103 6.72 -10.64 -14.12
C VAL A 103 7.09 -9.27 -14.67
N LYS A 104 6.08 -8.45 -14.95
CA LYS A 104 6.30 -7.11 -15.53
C LYS A 104 7.03 -6.19 -14.54
N SER A 105 7.81 -5.25 -15.07
CA SER A 105 8.29 -4.07 -14.34
C SER A 105 7.15 -3.07 -14.09
N SER A 106 7.46 -1.89 -13.55
CA SER A 106 6.50 -0.85 -13.20
C SER A 106 5.38 -1.35 -12.27
N GLN A 107 5.71 -2.22 -11.32
CA GLN A 107 4.84 -2.54 -10.19
C GLN A 107 5.05 -1.47 -9.11
N TRP A 108 3.98 -0.81 -8.74
CA TRP A 108 3.91 0.30 -7.76
C TRP A 108 3.52 -0.17 -6.36
N GLY A 109 3.04 -1.41 -6.25
CA GLY A 109 2.80 -2.10 -4.98
C GLY A 109 2.93 -3.59 -5.19
N MET A 110 3.46 -4.29 -4.19
CA MET A 110 3.64 -5.73 -4.21
C MET A 110 3.36 -6.32 -2.83
N LEU A 111 2.79 -7.51 -2.79
CA LEU A 111 2.47 -8.20 -1.54
C LEU A 111 2.47 -9.71 -1.74
N TYR A 112 3.24 -10.43 -0.94
CA TYR A 112 3.11 -11.88 -0.79
C TYR A 112 1.96 -12.18 0.16
N ALA A 113 0.95 -12.90 -0.32
CA ALA A 113 -0.21 -13.34 0.47
C ALA A 113 -0.92 -14.50 -0.24
N PHE A 114 -1.69 -15.31 0.49
CA PHE A 114 -2.56 -16.34 -0.12
C PHE A 114 -1.86 -17.23 -1.18
N ASP A 115 -0.60 -17.62 -0.94
CA ASP A 115 0.27 -18.39 -1.86
C ASP A 115 0.60 -17.70 -3.20
N HIS A 116 0.45 -16.38 -3.28
CA HIS A 116 0.72 -15.58 -4.48
C HIS A 116 1.55 -14.35 -4.17
N LEU A 117 2.28 -13.87 -5.17
CA LEU A 117 2.73 -12.48 -5.25
C LEU A 117 1.64 -11.67 -5.95
N TYR A 118 0.97 -10.78 -5.23
CA TYR A 118 0.08 -9.78 -5.80
C TYR A 118 0.89 -8.57 -6.25
N MET A 119 0.53 -8.02 -7.41
CA MET A 119 1.28 -6.94 -8.06
C MET A 119 0.31 -5.86 -8.55
N MET A 120 0.58 -4.63 -8.14
CA MET A 120 -0.17 -3.45 -8.55
C MET A 120 0.62 -2.69 -9.61
N GLY A 121 0.14 -2.73 -10.85
CA GLY A 121 0.64 -1.87 -11.92
C GLY A 121 -0.34 -0.74 -12.20
N ASN A 122 0.14 0.30 -12.88
CA ASN A 122 -0.67 1.46 -13.28
C ASN A 122 -1.90 1.15 -14.14
N ARG A 123 -2.01 -0.07 -14.70
CA ARG A 123 -3.09 -0.51 -15.59
C ARG A 123 -3.84 -1.75 -15.08
N SER A 124 -3.27 -2.48 -14.13
CA SER A 124 -3.79 -3.78 -13.75
C SER A 124 -3.34 -4.18 -12.36
N LEU A 125 -4.27 -4.77 -11.62
CA LEU A 125 -3.96 -5.63 -10.50
C LEU A 125 -3.84 -7.06 -11.01
N THR A 126 -2.71 -7.68 -10.72
CA THR A 126 -2.39 -9.04 -11.13
C THR A 126 -1.87 -9.85 -9.93
N ARG A 127 -1.76 -11.16 -10.11
CA ARG A 127 -1.05 -12.03 -9.18
C ARG A 127 -0.29 -13.13 -9.91
N ALA A 128 0.73 -13.69 -9.29
CA ALA A 128 1.41 -14.88 -9.76
C ALA A 128 1.54 -15.87 -8.60
N LYS A 129 1.21 -17.15 -8.83
CA LYS A 129 1.31 -18.18 -7.81
C LYS A 129 2.78 -18.42 -7.43
N VAL A 130 3.08 -18.49 -6.14
CA VAL A 130 4.39 -18.94 -5.66
C VAL A 130 4.43 -20.46 -5.73
N LEU A 131 5.36 -21.00 -6.51
CA LEU A 131 5.56 -22.44 -6.69
C LEU A 131 6.39 -23.02 -5.54
N ALA A 132 6.38 -24.34 -5.37
CA ALA A 132 7.09 -25.01 -4.28
C ALA A 132 8.61 -24.76 -4.28
N ASN A 133 9.21 -24.51 -5.45
CA ASN A 133 10.62 -24.15 -5.59
C ASN A 133 10.90 -22.66 -5.32
N GLY A 134 9.87 -21.85 -5.07
CA GLY A 134 9.96 -20.41 -4.86
C GLY A 134 9.91 -19.56 -6.13
N ASP A 135 9.74 -20.18 -7.31
CA ASP A 135 9.52 -19.46 -8.56
C ASP A 135 8.08 -18.96 -8.66
N LEU A 136 7.84 -18.03 -9.59
CA LEU A 136 6.50 -17.50 -9.86
C LEU A 136 5.90 -18.20 -11.08
N GLY A 137 4.66 -18.68 -10.94
CA GLY A 137 3.86 -19.18 -12.03
C GLY A 137 3.42 -18.06 -13.01
N PRO A 138 2.62 -18.41 -14.04
CA PRO A 138 2.06 -17.41 -14.95
C PRO A 138 1.28 -16.32 -14.22
N THR A 139 1.38 -15.09 -14.74
CA THR A 139 0.63 -13.95 -14.19
C THR A 139 -0.85 -14.05 -14.56
N GLU A 140 -1.70 -13.94 -13.54
CA GLU A 140 -3.16 -13.89 -13.64
C GLU A 140 -3.64 -12.44 -13.50
N PHE A 141 -4.59 -12.03 -14.34
CA PHE A 141 -5.24 -10.72 -14.24
C PHE A 141 -6.42 -10.77 -13.28
N LEU A 142 -6.51 -9.81 -12.35
CA LEU A 142 -7.60 -9.73 -11.37
C LEU A 142 -8.55 -8.57 -11.65
N ALA A 143 -8.01 -7.39 -11.94
CA ALA A 143 -8.80 -6.19 -12.14
C ALA A 143 -8.06 -5.15 -12.97
N GLU A 144 -8.81 -4.36 -13.73
CA GLU A 144 -8.28 -3.16 -14.37
C GLU A 144 -8.00 -2.11 -13.31
N MET A 145 -6.85 -1.45 -13.41
CA MET A 145 -6.51 -0.31 -12.57
C MET A 145 -6.25 0.86 -13.48
N ALA A 146 -7.27 1.65 -13.80
CA ALA A 146 -7.15 2.70 -14.80
C ALA A 146 -6.46 3.94 -14.22
N GLY A 147 -5.17 3.83 -13.93
CA GLY A 147 -4.32 4.89 -13.39
C GLY A 147 -3.16 5.28 -14.30
N GLY A 148 -2.27 6.11 -13.76
CA GLY A 148 -1.08 6.56 -14.45
C GLY A 148 -0.20 7.47 -13.59
N GLY A 149 1.11 7.32 -13.78
CA GLY A 149 2.12 8.14 -13.12
C GLY A 149 2.17 7.94 -11.62
N GLU A 150 2.74 8.92 -10.92
CA GLU A 150 2.92 8.91 -9.46
C GLU A 150 1.60 8.88 -8.69
N HIS A 151 0.47 9.32 -9.27
CA HIS A 151 -0.84 9.35 -8.60
C HIS A 151 -1.71 8.13 -8.95
N GLY A 152 -1.06 7.05 -9.39
CA GLY A 152 -1.65 5.77 -9.77
C GLY A 152 -2.14 4.91 -8.59
N PRO A 153 -2.41 3.62 -8.83
CA PRO A 153 -2.60 2.64 -7.78
C PRO A 153 -1.26 2.22 -7.17
N HIS A 154 -1.23 1.94 -5.87
CA HIS A 154 -0.01 1.68 -5.10
C HIS A 154 -0.14 0.39 -4.26
N SER A 155 -0.01 0.49 -2.95
CA SER A 155 0.19 -0.66 -2.07
C SER A 155 -1.06 -1.53 -1.89
N LEU A 156 -0.78 -2.75 -1.44
CA LEU A 156 -1.76 -3.72 -1.02
C LEU A 156 -1.40 -4.18 0.40
N VAL A 157 -2.41 -4.47 1.22
CA VAL A 157 -2.22 -5.10 2.51
C VAL A 157 -3.28 -6.18 2.73
N VAL A 158 -2.96 -7.20 3.52
CA VAL A 158 -3.96 -8.20 3.95
C VAL A 158 -4.94 -7.52 4.90
N SER A 159 -6.24 -7.78 4.74
CA SER A 159 -7.26 -7.25 5.63
C SER A 159 -7.08 -7.80 7.06
N PRO A 160 -7.52 -7.08 8.11
CA PRO A 160 -7.36 -7.52 9.50
C PRO A 160 -7.97 -8.89 9.82
N ASP A 161 -8.99 -9.31 9.06
CA ASP A 161 -9.62 -10.64 9.19
C ASP A 161 -8.82 -11.77 8.51
N GLY A 162 -7.74 -11.44 7.79
CA GLY A 162 -6.89 -12.39 7.08
C GLY A 162 -7.51 -12.99 5.82
N LYS A 163 -8.66 -12.50 5.35
CA LYS A 163 -9.46 -13.17 4.29
C LYS A 163 -9.49 -12.43 2.95
N SER A 164 -8.95 -11.23 2.88
CA SER A 164 -9.03 -10.38 1.71
C SER A 164 -7.81 -9.48 1.61
N LEU A 165 -7.75 -8.71 0.54
CA LEU A 165 -6.78 -7.64 0.33
C LEU A 165 -7.48 -6.30 0.46
N TYR A 166 -6.78 -5.32 1.00
CA TYR A 166 -7.06 -3.92 0.74
C TYR A 166 -6.05 -3.43 -0.27
N VAL A 167 -6.53 -2.67 -1.26
CA VAL A 167 -5.69 -2.03 -2.26
C VAL A 167 -5.99 -0.54 -2.28
N ILE A 168 -4.94 0.29 -2.38
CA ILE A 168 -5.05 1.74 -2.31
C ILE A 168 -4.62 2.40 -3.62
N ALA A 169 -5.30 3.49 -3.98
CA ALA A 169 -4.97 4.23 -5.19
C ALA A 169 -5.16 5.74 -5.04
N GLY A 170 -4.37 6.49 -5.80
CA GLY A 170 -4.44 7.94 -5.90
C GLY A 170 -5.57 8.47 -6.78
N ASN A 171 -5.71 9.79 -6.76
CA ASN A 171 -6.79 10.53 -7.42
C ASN A 171 -6.73 10.55 -8.95
N MET A 172 -5.70 9.96 -9.55
CA MET A 172 -5.61 9.76 -11.01
C MET A 172 -5.94 8.33 -11.42
N THR A 173 -6.47 7.50 -10.51
CA THR A 173 -6.86 6.12 -10.79
C THR A 173 -8.37 5.95 -10.72
N ARG A 174 -8.99 5.51 -11.81
CA ARG A 174 -10.40 5.09 -11.78
C ARG A 174 -10.51 3.69 -11.16
N PRO A 175 -11.44 3.47 -10.22
CA PRO A 175 -11.61 2.15 -9.65
C PRO A 175 -12.14 1.17 -10.69
N PRO A 176 -11.79 -0.13 -10.59
CA PRO A 176 -12.44 -1.17 -11.37
C PRO A 176 -13.93 -1.25 -11.06
N LYS A 177 -14.67 -2.01 -11.88
CA LYS A 177 -16.04 -2.41 -11.53
C LYS A 177 -16.06 -3.12 -10.18
N TYR A 178 -16.91 -2.65 -9.28
CA TYR A 178 -17.13 -3.23 -7.95
C TYR A 178 -18.58 -3.66 -7.77
N GLN A 179 -18.82 -4.58 -6.84
CA GLN A 179 -20.15 -5.15 -6.57
C GLN A 179 -20.78 -4.52 -5.32
N LYS A 180 -19.95 -4.03 -4.39
CA LYS A 180 -20.37 -3.49 -3.10
C LYS A 180 -19.68 -2.16 -2.85
N THR A 181 -20.30 -1.34 -2.00
CA THR A 181 -19.72 -0.07 -1.57
C THR A 181 -20.19 0.29 -0.17
N ARG A 182 -19.29 0.83 0.65
CA ARG A 182 -19.59 1.41 1.97
C ARG A 182 -19.88 2.91 1.91
N ILE A 183 -19.63 3.51 0.76
CA ILE A 183 -19.91 4.92 0.48
C ILE A 183 -20.98 5.03 -0.61
N ARG A 184 -21.65 6.18 -0.68
CA ARG A 184 -22.52 6.49 -1.83
C ARG A 184 -21.68 6.54 -3.09
N ASP A 185 -22.21 6.03 -4.20
CA ASP A 185 -21.57 5.96 -5.52
C ASP A 185 -22.23 6.88 -6.56
N ASN A 186 -23.21 7.69 -6.16
CA ASN A 186 -23.79 8.74 -6.99
C ASN A 186 -22.89 10.00 -7.02
N TRP A 187 -21.74 9.90 -7.67
CA TRP A 187 -20.73 10.97 -7.74
C TRP A 187 -20.94 11.97 -8.87
N LYS A 188 -22.20 12.25 -9.20
CA LYS A 188 -22.52 13.27 -10.19
C LYS A 188 -22.25 14.64 -9.60
N ASP A 189 -21.66 15.53 -10.41
CA ASP A 189 -21.55 16.93 -10.06
C ASP A 189 -22.97 17.55 -10.14
N ASP A 190 -23.53 17.95 -9.00
CA ASP A 190 -24.85 18.62 -8.90
C ASP A 190 -24.69 20.02 -8.28
N TYR A 191 -23.69 20.75 -8.75
CA TYR A 191 -23.33 22.06 -8.23
C TYR A 191 -23.95 23.18 -9.09
N LEU A 192 -24.54 24.17 -8.44
CA LEU A 192 -25.03 25.40 -9.10
C LEU A 192 -23.87 26.27 -9.63
N LEU A 193 -22.69 26.17 -9.01
CA LEU A 193 -21.48 26.89 -9.36
C LEU A 193 -20.37 25.92 -9.80
N GLN A 194 -19.46 26.37 -10.64
CA GLN A 194 -18.37 25.55 -11.14
C GLN A 194 -17.39 25.18 -10.01
N ASN A 195 -16.94 23.92 -9.98
CA ASN A 195 -15.87 23.48 -9.09
C ASN A 195 -14.60 24.30 -9.34
N TYR A 196 -13.93 24.73 -8.26
CA TYR A 196 -12.63 25.35 -8.37
C TYR A 196 -11.62 24.31 -8.88
N ALA A 197 -11.21 24.46 -10.14
CA ALA A 197 -10.28 23.58 -10.84
C ALA A 197 -8.93 24.28 -11.03
N TYR A 198 -7.89 23.79 -10.38
CA TYR A 198 -6.54 24.33 -10.48
C TYR A 198 -5.47 23.25 -10.25
N GLY A 199 -4.29 23.43 -10.84
CA GLY A 199 -3.12 22.58 -10.60
C GLY A 199 -3.18 21.20 -11.29
N HIS A 200 -2.32 20.30 -10.81
CA HIS A 200 -1.93 19.05 -11.49
C HIS A 200 -3.10 18.09 -11.81
N ASN A 201 -4.17 18.07 -11.02
CA ASN A 201 -5.38 17.26 -11.28
C ASN A 201 -6.66 18.13 -11.36
N GLY A 202 -6.57 19.30 -12.00
CA GLY A 202 -7.72 20.22 -12.12
C GLY A 202 -8.94 19.63 -12.85
N GLY A 203 -8.74 18.58 -13.66
CA GLY A 203 -9.82 17.84 -14.35
C GLY A 203 -10.31 16.59 -13.63
N GLY A 204 -9.80 16.29 -12.43
CA GLY A 204 -10.17 15.11 -11.66
C GLY A 204 -11.67 15.06 -11.36
N LYS A 205 -12.26 13.87 -11.38
CA LYS A 205 -13.65 13.64 -10.96
C LYS A 205 -13.68 12.59 -9.88
N ALA A 206 -14.72 12.62 -9.05
CA ALA A 206 -14.97 11.54 -8.12
C ALA A 206 -15.15 10.19 -8.85
N PRO A 207 -14.72 9.07 -8.23
CA PRO A 207 -14.00 9.03 -6.96
C PRO A 207 -12.53 9.42 -7.16
N GLY A 208 -12.04 10.36 -6.35
CA GLY A 208 -10.63 10.76 -6.35
C GLY A 208 -9.91 10.04 -5.24
N GLY A 209 -9.12 9.01 -5.59
CA GLY A 209 -8.36 8.17 -4.68
C GLY A 209 -9.26 7.33 -3.79
N TRP A 210 -8.87 6.10 -3.53
CA TRP A 210 -9.80 5.12 -2.95
C TRP A 210 -9.07 3.95 -2.31
N VAL A 211 -9.75 3.31 -1.36
CA VAL A 211 -9.40 1.96 -0.88
C VAL A 211 -10.50 1.00 -1.31
N LEU A 212 -10.07 -0.12 -1.89
CA LEU A 212 -10.93 -1.21 -2.31
C LEU A 212 -10.59 -2.48 -1.53
N LYS A 213 -11.60 -3.15 -0.96
CA LYS A 213 -11.48 -4.53 -0.47
C LYS A 213 -11.67 -5.49 -1.64
N VAL A 214 -10.77 -6.45 -1.79
CA VAL A 214 -10.72 -7.39 -2.90
C VAL A 214 -10.57 -8.81 -2.36
N SER A 215 -11.36 -9.78 -2.83
CA SER A 215 -11.13 -11.20 -2.52
C SER A 215 -9.78 -11.67 -3.09
N PRO A 216 -9.16 -12.73 -2.53
CA PRO A 216 -7.88 -13.24 -3.05
C PRO A 216 -7.91 -13.56 -4.56
N ASP A 217 -9.05 -13.98 -5.10
CA ASP A 217 -9.24 -14.25 -6.53
C ASP A 217 -9.71 -13.05 -7.37
N GLY A 218 -9.83 -11.85 -6.78
CA GLY A 218 -10.19 -10.63 -7.47
C GLY A 218 -11.67 -10.46 -7.83
N LYS A 219 -12.52 -11.46 -7.56
CA LYS A 219 -13.91 -11.49 -8.03
C LYS A 219 -14.85 -10.60 -7.22
N GLU A 220 -14.67 -10.58 -5.91
CA GLU A 220 -15.47 -9.75 -5.01
C GLU A 220 -14.74 -8.45 -4.72
N ARG A 221 -15.35 -7.32 -5.07
CA ARG A 221 -14.80 -5.98 -4.87
C ARG A 221 -15.78 -5.09 -4.14
N GLU A 222 -15.32 -4.49 -3.06
CA GLU A 222 -16.08 -3.56 -2.22
C GLU A 222 -15.31 -2.24 -2.04
N ILE A 223 -15.87 -1.12 -2.46
CA ILE A 223 -15.28 0.21 -2.17
C ILE A 223 -15.47 0.51 -0.68
N LEU A 224 -14.40 0.84 0.02
CA LEU A 224 -14.44 1.15 1.46
C LEU A 224 -14.55 2.64 1.72
N ASN A 225 -13.70 3.44 1.05
CA ASN A 225 -13.66 4.89 1.20
C ASN A 225 -12.99 5.56 -0.01
N MET A 226 -12.97 6.90 0.00
CA MET A 226 -12.34 7.71 -1.03
C MET A 226 -11.82 9.04 -0.48
N GLY A 227 -11.18 9.85 -1.33
CA GLY A 227 -10.80 11.23 -1.03
C GLY A 227 -9.29 11.45 -0.87
N TYR A 228 -8.49 10.49 -1.34
CA TYR A 228 -7.04 10.56 -1.24
C TYR A 228 -6.42 11.24 -2.46
N ARG A 229 -5.35 12.03 -2.26
CA ARG A 229 -4.60 12.63 -3.36
C ARG A 229 -3.64 11.62 -3.99
N ASN A 230 -2.59 11.25 -3.27
CA ASN A 230 -1.60 10.29 -3.71
C ASN A 230 -1.13 9.41 -2.54
N PRO A 231 -1.99 8.51 -2.05
CA PRO A 231 -1.59 7.58 -1.01
C PRO A 231 -0.71 6.47 -1.61
N VAL A 232 0.50 6.34 -1.09
CA VAL A 232 1.41 5.25 -1.46
C VAL A 232 1.10 4.02 -0.60
N ASP A 233 1.02 4.20 0.72
CA ASP A 233 0.85 3.14 1.72
C ASP A 233 -0.36 3.38 2.64
N PHE A 234 -0.68 2.36 3.45
CA PHE A 234 -1.78 2.34 4.42
C PHE A 234 -1.41 2.90 5.79
#